data_AF-A0A523T4T3-F1
#
_entry.id   AF-A0A523T4T3-F1
#
_cell.length_a   1.000
_cell.length_b   1.000
_cell.length_c   1.000
_cell.angle_alpha   90.00
_cell.angle_beta   90.00
_cell.angle_gamma   90.00
#
_symmetry.space_group_name_H-M   'P 1'
#
loop_
_entity.id
_entity.type
_entity.pdbx_description
1 polymer ?
#
loop_
_entity_poly.entity_id
_entity_poly.type
_entity_poly.pdbx_seq_one_letter_code
_entity_poly.pdbx_strand_id
1 'polypeptide(L)'
;MKFSKNNLKLSTITLILLLTISAIIVALPAATAQPGTTWGTWPIITVTPDVVGVNQPVLIAYGLTRQVIWPQTGWKGITITITAPDDSTQTL
;
A
#
# COMPACT_ATOMS: atom_id res chain seq x y z
N MET A 1 -17.97 4.33 56.21
CA MET A 1 -16.51 4.45 55.94
C MET A 1 -16.21 5.92 55.65
N LYS A 2 -15.42 6.61 56.51
CA LYS A 2 -15.06 8.02 56.29
C LYS A 2 -13.79 8.08 55.45
N PHE A 3 -13.89 8.63 54.24
CA PHE A 3 -12.71 8.86 53.41
C PHE A 3 -11.93 10.05 53.97
N SER A 4 -10.61 9.88 54.12
CA SER A 4 -9.71 11.00 54.46
C SER A 4 -9.79 12.07 53.38
N LYS A 5 -9.79 13.36 53.77
CA LYS A 5 -9.86 14.50 52.85
C LYS A 5 -8.80 14.44 51.74
N ASN A 6 -7.63 13.85 52.02
CA ASN A 6 -6.55 13.69 51.04
C ASN A 6 -6.87 12.61 49.99
N ASN A 7 -7.56 11.53 50.38
CA ASN A 7 -7.97 10.45 49.47
C ASN A 7 -9.09 10.91 48.53
N LEU A 8 -9.98 11.79 49.02
CA LEU A 8 -11.01 12.42 48.19
C LEU A 8 -10.38 13.32 47.12
N LYS A 9 -9.40 14.16 47.47
CA LYS A 9 -8.67 15.00 46.52
C LYS A 9 -7.95 14.17 45.45
N LEU A 10 -7.26 13.10 45.86
CA LEU A 10 -6.57 12.21 44.93
C LEU A 10 -7.56 11.54 43.97
N SER A 11 -8.69 11.04 44.49
CA SER A 11 -9.74 10.43 43.67
C SER A 11 -10.33 11.41 42.65
N THR A 12 -10.54 12.68 43.03
CA THR A 12 -11.02 13.70 42.09
C THR A 12 -10.00 14.00 41.00
N ILE A 13 -8.71 14.11 41.34
CA ILE A 13 -7.64 14.33 40.36
C ILE A 13 -7.58 13.15 39.37
N THR A 14 -7.63 11.91 39.87
CA THR A 14 -7.62 10.73 39.00
C THR A 14 -8.85 10.67 38.09
N LEU A 15 -10.02 11.07 38.58
CA LEU A 15 -11.25 11.09 37.79
C LEU A 15 -11.18 12.14 36.67
N ILE A 16 -10.69 13.35 36.99
CA ILE A 16 -10.51 14.41 36.01
C ILE A 16 -9.48 14.01 34.95
N LEU A 17 -8.37 13.38 35.37
CA LEU A 17 -7.34 12.90 34.45
C LEU A 17 -7.86 11.81 33.51
N LEU A 18 -8.64 10.87 34.03
CA LEU A 18 -9.24 9.82 33.20
C LEU A 18 -10.22 10.42 32.19
N LEU A 19 -11.05 11.36 32.63
CA LEU A 19 -12.02 12.04 31.79
C LEU A 19 -11.32 12.85 30.67
N THR A 20 -10.24 13.57 30.97
CA THR A 20 -9.49 14.31 29.95
C THR A 20 -8.83 13.38 28.93
N ILE A 21 -8.25 12.25 29.36
CA ILE A 21 -7.69 11.26 28.43
C ILE A 21 -8.79 10.67 27.52
N SER A 22 -9.93 10.29 28.08
CA SER A 22 -11.07 9.79 27.30
C SER A 22 -11.61 10.83 26.32
N ALA A 23 -11.70 12.10 26.73
CA ALA A 23 -12.13 13.19 25.86
C ALA A 23 -11.18 13.40 24.68
N ILE A 24 -9.86 13.30 24.90
CA ILE A 24 -8.86 13.39 23.82
C ILE A 24 -9.06 12.27 22.80
N ILE A 25 -9.26 11.02 23.24
CA ILE A 25 -9.44 9.88 22.34
C ILE A 25 -10.68 10.03 21.45
N VAL A 26 -11.77 10.59 21.98
CA VAL A 26 -13.02 10.79 21.22
C VAL A 26 -12.99 12.04 20.35
N ALA A 27 -12.37 13.12 20.81
CA ALA A 27 -12.31 14.39 20.10
C ALA A 27 -11.29 14.40 18.96
N LEU A 28 -10.26 13.55 19.03
CA LEU A 28 -9.30 13.44 17.93
C LEU A 28 -9.96 12.68 16.77
N PRO A 29 -10.04 13.28 15.56
CA PRO A 29 -10.49 12.56 14.38
C PRO A 29 -9.56 11.39 14.12
N ALA A 30 -10.13 10.22 13.83
CA ALA A 30 -9.37 9.05 13.43
C ALA A 30 -8.66 9.32 12.11
N ALA A 31 -7.37 9.64 12.18
CA ALA A 31 -6.52 9.78 11.01
C ALA A 31 -6.02 8.40 10.59
N THR A 32 -6.62 7.83 9.55
CA THR A 32 -5.99 6.72 8.83
C THR A 32 -4.86 7.32 7.98
N ALA A 33 -3.61 6.93 8.23
CA ALA A 33 -2.47 7.39 7.42
C ALA A 33 -2.57 6.95 5.95
N GLN A 34 -3.44 5.97 5.66
CA GLN A 34 -3.68 5.42 4.33
C GLN A 34 -5.17 5.03 4.18
N PRO A 35 -6.10 6.00 4.06
CA PRO A 35 -7.47 5.67 3.73
C PRO A 35 -7.51 5.15 2.30
N GLY A 36 -7.82 3.87 2.11
CA GLY A 36 -8.13 3.26 0.82
C GLY A 36 -7.21 3.74 -0.31
N THR A 37 -5.93 3.35 -0.28
CA THR A 37 -4.97 3.67 -1.34
C THR A 37 -5.39 3.02 -2.65
N THR A 38 -6.25 3.68 -3.42
CA THR A 38 -6.45 3.46 -4.85
C THR A 38 -5.26 4.05 -5.60
N TRP A 39 -4.06 3.58 -5.28
CA TRP A 39 -2.92 3.90 -6.12
C TRP A 39 -3.16 3.21 -7.45
N GLY A 40 -3.38 4.02 -8.50
CA GLY A 40 -3.36 3.56 -9.88
C GLY A 40 -2.11 2.73 -10.12
N THR A 41 -2.28 1.55 -10.70
CA THR A 41 -1.17 0.71 -11.07
C THR A 41 -1.10 0.62 -12.58
N TRP A 42 0.11 0.69 -13.13
CA TRP A 42 0.33 0.64 -14.56
C TRP A 42 1.31 -0.49 -14.86
N PRO A 43 1.10 -1.23 -15.96
CA PRO A 43 2.09 -2.16 -16.45
C PRO A 43 3.33 -1.38 -16.91
N ILE A 44 4.48 -1.93 -16.57
CA ILE A 44 5.78 -1.48 -17.05
C ILE A 44 6.38 -2.59 -17.90
N ILE A 45 6.99 -2.20 -19.02
CA ILE A 45 7.68 -3.11 -19.91
C ILE A 45 8.96 -2.45 -20.40
N THR A 46 10.05 -3.21 -20.36
CA THR A 46 11.34 -2.85 -20.92
C THR A 46 11.76 -3.95 -21.87
N VAL A 47 12.20 -3.55 -23.05
CA VAL A 47 12.56 -4.46 -24.13
C VAL A 47 14.02 -4.17 -24.49
N THR A 48 14.87 -5.20 -24.46
CA THR A 48 16.31 -5.06 -24.73
C THR A 48 16.78 -6.19 -25.63
N PRO A 49 17.51 -5.91 -26.74
CA PRO A 49 17.95 -4.59 -27.19
C PRO A 49 16.88 -3.84 -28.00
N ASP A 50 17.04 -2.52 -28.01
CA ASP A 50 16.38 -1.59 -28.92
C ASP A 50 17.50 -0.76 -29.57
N VAL A 51 17.89 -0.94 -30.85
CA VAL A 51 17.26 -1.59 -32.02
C VAL A 51 17.52 -3.11 -32.10
N VAL A 52 16.55 -3.87 -32.64
CA VAL A 52 16.61 -5.33 -32.81
C VAL A 52 16.83 -5.74 -34.28
N GLY A 53 17.70 -6.73 -34.51
CA GLY A 53 17.90 -7.37 -35.82
C GLY A 53 16.94 -8.55 -36.09
N VAL A 54 16.89 -9.01 -37.34
CA VAL A 54 16.10 -10.18 -37.72
C VAL A 54 16.64 -11.44 -37.04
N ASN A 55 15.76 -12.29 -36.51
CA ASN A 55 16.10 -13.53 -35.77
C ASN A 55 16.96 -13.31 -34.51
N GLN A 56 16.94 -12.11 -33.94
CA GLN A 56 17.64 -11.81 -32.72
C GLN A 56 16.74 -12.04 -31.50
N PRO A 57 17.20 -12.78 -30.47
CA PRO A 57 16.45 -12.91 -29.24
C PRO A 57 16.38 -11.55 -28.52
N VAL A 58 15.23 -11.26 -27.95
CA VAL A 58 14.96 -10.03 -27.19
C VAL A 58 14.57 -10.42 -25.78
N LEU A 59 15.13 -9.70 -24.80
CA LEU A 59 14.74 -9.80 -23.40
C LEU A 59 13.60 -8.82 -23.12
N ILE A 60 12.51 -9.35 -22.56
CA ILE A 60 11.37 -8.57 -22.11
C ILE A 60 11.32 -8.64 -20.58
N ALA A 61 11.58 -7.51 -19.93
CA ALA A 61 11.37 -7.34 -18.50
C ALA A 61 10.03 -6.63 -18.28
N TYR A 62 9.19 -7.15 -17.39
CA TYR A 62 7.84 -6.63 -17.17
C TYR A 62 7.48 -6.61 -15.68
N GLY A 63 6.47 -5.82 -15.35
CA GLY A 63 5.93 -5.75 -14.01
C GLY A 63 4.80 -4.74 -13.88
N LEU A 64 4.46 -4.39 -12.65
CA LEU A 64 3.53 -3.32 -12.33
C LEU A 64 4.25 -2.26 -11.48
N THR A 65 3.82 -1.01 -11.59
CA THR A 65 4.32 0.08 -10.72
C THR A 65 4.10 -0.19 -9.22
N ARG A 66 3.10 -1.01 -8.89
CA ARG A 66 2.80 -1.39 -7.51
C ARG A 66 3.48 -2.70 -7.16
N GLN A 67 4.30 -2.65 -6.12
CA GLN A 67 4.89 -3.86 -5.53
C GLN A 67 3.82 -4.75 -4.89
N VAL A 68 4.06 -6.05 -4.95
CA VAL A 68 3.32 -7.03 -4.15
C VAL A 68 3.70 -6.91 -2.68
N ILE A 69 2.78 -7.29 -1.78
CA ILE A 69 3.02 -7.27 -0.31
C ILE A 69 4.25 -8.12 0.05
N TRP A 70 4.47 -9.21 -0.70
CA TRP A 70 5.59 -10.12 -0.53
C TRP A 70 6.34 -10.32 -1.85
N PRO A 71 7.65 -10.00 -1.92
CA PRO A 71 8.40 -10.03 -3.18
C PRO A 71 8.46 -11.43 -3.81
N GLN A 72 8.39 -12.49 -3.00
CA GLN A 72 8.44 -13.89 -3.45
C GLN A 72 7.19 -14.32 -4.22
N THR A 73 6.05 -13.67 -4.00
CA THR A 73 4.80 -14.05 -4.69
C THR A 73 4.80 -13.58 -6.15
N GLY A 74 5.55 -12.52 -6.45
CA GLY A 74 5.55 -11.88 -7.77
C GLY A 74 4.16 -11.43 -8.22
N TRP A 75 4.10 -10.83 -9.40
CA TRP A 75 2.82 -10.53 -10.05
C TRP A 75 2.26 -11.77 -10.76
N LYS A 76 0.94 -11.88 -10.86
CA LYS A 76 0.25 -12.99 -11.52
C LYS A 76 -0.74 -12.47 -12.56
N GLY A 77 -0.95 -13.26 -13.62
CA GLY A 77 -1.90 -12.93 -14.68
C GLY A 77 -1.47 -11.77 -15.58
N ILE A 78 -0.18 -11.39 -15.56
CA ILE A 78 0.38 -10.49 -16.56
C ILE A 78 0.57 -11.29 -17.84
N THR A 79 0.06 -10.75 -18.95
CA THR A 79 0.29 -11.28 -20.29
C THR A 79 0.87 -10.17 -21.15
N ILE A 80 1.70 -10.55 -22.11
CA ILE A 80 2.32 -9.61 -23.04
C ILE A 80 1.86 -9.97 -24.44
N THR A 81 1.23 -9.01 -25.12
CA THR A 81 0.83 -9.19 -26.52
C THR A 81 1.85 -8.51 -27.42
N ILE A 82 2.48 -9.29 -28.27
CA ILE A 82 3.44 -8.84 -29.27
C ILE A 82 2.69 -8.76 -30.60
N THR A 83 2.77 -7.62 -31.27
CA THR A 83 2.26 -7.44 -32.64
C THR A 83 3.44 -7.36 -33.58
N ALA A 84 3.51 -8.27 -34.54
CA ALA A 84 4.53 -8.27 -35.57
C ALA A 84 4.21 -7.23 -36.66
N PRO A 85 5.18 -6.84 -37.51
CA PRO A 85 4.96 -5.89 -38.60
C PRO A 85 3.92 -6.33 -39.64
N ASP A 86 3.52 -7.60 -39.65
CA ASP A 86 2.49 -8.18 -40.52
C ASP A 86 1.11 -8.26 -39.85
N ASP A 87 0.91 -7.53 -38.75
CA ASP A 87 -0.29 -7.49 -37.91
C ASP A 87 -0.63 -8.82 -37.20
N SER A 88 0.22 -9.85 -37.29
CA SER A 88 0.04 -11.07 -36.52
C SER A 88 0.36 -10.82 -35.03
N THR A 89 -0.38 -11.49 -34.14
CA THR A 89 -0.21 -11.32 -32.69
C THR A 89 0.20 -12.61 -31.99
N GLN A 90 1.11 -12.50 -31.03
CA GLN A 90 1.49 -13.58 -30.12
C GLN A 90 1.34 -13.12 -28.66
N THR A 91 0.87 -14.01 -27.79
CA THR A 91 0.80 -13.77 -26.34
C THR A 91 1.83 -14.60 -25.59
N LEU A 92 2.57 -13.95 -24.70
CA LEU A 92 3.48 -14.56 -23.72
C LEU A 92 2.91 -14.49 -22.31
#